data_AF-W6Z538-F1
#
_entry.id   AF-W6Z538-F1
#
_cell.length_a   1.000
_cell.length_b   1.000
_cell.length_c   1.000
_cell.angle_alpha   90.00
_cell.angle_beta   90.00
_cell.angle_gamma   90.00
#
_symmetry.space_group_name_H-M   'P 1'
#
loop_
_entity.id
_entity.type
_entity.pdbx_description
1 polymer ?
#
loop_
_entity_poly.entity_id
_entity_poly.type
_entity_poly.pdbx_seq_one_letter_code
_entity_poly.pdbx_strand_id
1 'polypeptide(L)'
;MLLLPSTLLALLHLALPALSHASPQPPLLSSTADISLIPRHTLFLRQLSNLQTFDGKLGNTPAPPITNSGKDDRPFEVEGNTFPDFETAAQRSCDEQLQGCSREANRNGGGGGKDGGLKVNDCDEQKNKCLDAQKSAKVKDFKSAVASTNIGPDPDFPEFDLICEG
;
A
#
# COMPACT_ATOMS: atom_id res chain seq x y z
N MET A 1 46.65 -13.99 -44.59
CA MET A 1 45.97 -13.94 -43.28
C MET A 1 46.90 -13.25 -42.30
N LEU A 2 46.69 -11.95 -42.05
CA LEU A 2 47.46 -11.19 -41.06
C LEU A 2 46.86 -11.46 -39.67
N LEU A 3 47.59 -12.18 -38.82
CA LEU A 3 47.21 -12.36 -37.42
C LEU A 3 47.53 -11.06 -36.66
N LEU A 4 46.51 -10.43 -36.07
CA LEU A 4 46.71 -9.32 -35.14
C LEU A 4 47.43 -9.83 -33.88
N PRO A 5 48.42 -9.08 -33.35
CA PRO A 5 49.14 -9.44 -32.15
C PRO A 5 48.21 -9.39 -30.92
N SER A 6 48.29 -10.41 -30.05
CA SER A 6 47.47 -10.58 -28.85
C SER A 6 47.53 -9.40 -27.86
N THR A 7 48.48 -8.48 -28.02
CA THR A 7 48.61 -7.25 -27.24
C THR A 7 47.54 -6.21 -27.56
N LEU A 8 46.97 -6.20 -28.78
CA LEU A 8 45.86 -5.31 -29.13
C LEU A 8 44.51 -5.75 -28.51
N LEU A 9 44.32 -7.05 -28.25
CA LEU A 9 43.10 -7.56 -27.61
C LEU A 9 43.02 -7.14 -26.13
N ALA A 10 44.18 -7.06 -25.45
CA ALA A 10 44.25 -6.68 -24.05
C ALA A 10 43.97 -5.19 -23.81
N LEU A 11 44.29 -4.31 -24.78
CA LEU A 11 43.98 -2.88 -24.68
C LEU A 11 42.49 -2.56 -24.87
N LEU A 12 41.73 -3.40 -25.58
CA LEU A 12 40.29 -3.19 -25.76
C LEU A 12 39.48 -3.47 -24.48
N HIS A 13 40.05 -4.16 -23.49
CA HIS A 13 39.41 -4.44 -22.21
C HIS A 13 39.70 -3.40 -21.11
N LEU A 14 40.63 -2.46 -21.34
CA LEU A 14 40.96 -1.40 -20.36
C LEU A 14 40.30 -0.05 -20.65
N ALA A 15 39.56 0.09 -21.76
CA ALA A 15 39.01 1.38 -22.21
C ALA A 15 37.51 1.59 -21.94
N LEU A 16 36.84 0.68 -21.22
CA LEU A 16 35.47 0.92 -20.76
C LEU A 16 35.37 0.71 -19.25
N PRO A 17 35.67 1.72 -18.42
CA PRO A 17 34.88 1.85 -17.21
C PRO A 17 33.45 2.14 -17.70
N ALA A 18 32.61 1.11 -17.62
CA ALA A 18 31.17 1.25 -17.79
C ALA A 18 30.66 2.22 -16.72
N LEU A 19 30.72 3.52 -17.00
CA LEU A 19 29.91 4.54 -16.36
C LEU A 19 28.48 4.38 -16.89
N SER A 20 27.88 3.21 -16.65
CA SER A 20 26.43 3.13 -16.52
C SER A 20 26.10 3.92 -15.27
N HIS A 21 25.90 5.23 -15.43
CA HIS A 21 25.13 6.00 -14.48
C HIS A 21 23.72 5.43 -14.53
N ALA A 22 23.47 4.39 -13.74
CA ALA A 22 22.12 4.01 -13.41
C ALA A 22 21.46 5.27 -12.85
N SER A 23 20.39 5.74 -13.48
CA SER A 23 19.61 6.86 -12.96
C SER A 23 19.33 6.61 -11.47
N PRO A 24 19.52 7.62 -10.60
CA PRO A 24 19.25 7.45 -9.18
C PRO A 24 17.82 6.94 -9.00
N GLN A 25 17.66 5.90 -8.17
CA GLN A 25 16.33 5.39 -7.86
C GLN A 25 15.51 6.50 -7.20
N PRO A 26 14.19 6.60 -7.50
CA PRO A 26 13.33 7.59 -6.87
C PRO A 26 13.40 7.48 -5.33
N PRO A 27 13.35 8.59 -4.59
CA PRO A 27 13.36 8.55 -3.13
C PRO A 27 12.16 7.77 -2.60
N LEU A 28 12.40 6.95 -1.56
CA LEU A 28 11.34 6.25 -0.84
C LEU A 28 10.83 7.12 0.31
N LEU A 29 9.54 7.39 0.30
CA LEU A 29 8.86 8.28 1.23
C LEU A 29 7.73 7.52 1.92
N SER A 30 7.60 7.70 3.22
CA SER A 30 6.54 7.04 4.00
C SER A 30 5.54 8.04 4.58
N SER A 31 5.93 9.32 4.71
CA SER A 31 5.09 10.38 5.27
C SER A 31 4.58 11.34 4.19
N THR A 32 3.33 11.79 4.34
CA THR A 32 2.73 12.82 3.48
C THR A 32 3.39 14.19 3.65
N ALA A 33 4.01 14.44 4.82
CA ALA A 33 4.79 15.65 5.05
C ALA A 33 6.04 15.68 4.18
N ASP A 34 6.75 14.55 4.06
CA ASP A 34 7.95 14.45 3.22
C ASP A 34 7.58 14.60 1.74
N ILE A 35 6.42 14.06 1.34
CA ILE A 35 5.90 14.23 -0.03
C ILE A 35 5.68 15.70 -0.37
N SER A 36 5.26 16.52 0.61
CA SER A 36 5.04 17.95 0.40
C SER A 36 6.34 18.75 0.24
N LEU A 37 7.49 18.16 0.61
CA LEU A 37 8.81 18.80 0.56
C LEU A 37 9.64 18.38 -0.67
N ILE A 38 9.17 17.41 -1.46
CA ILE A 38 9.89 16.97 -2.66
C ILE A 38 9.83 18.08 -3.73
N PRO A 39 10.92 18.34 -4.47
CA PRO A 39 10.87 19.21 -5.64
C PRO A 39 9.79 18.77 -6.64
N ARG A 40 9.12 19.75 -7.27
CA ARG A 40 8.09 19.50 -8.29
C ARG A 40 8.62 18.59 -9.41
N HIS A 41 7.73 17.84 -10.05
CA HIS A 41 8.05 16.90 -11.14
C HIS A 41 8.99 15.74 -10.74
N THR A 42 9.23 15.53 -9.45
CA THR A 42 10.08 14.43 -8.97
C THR A 42 9.22 13.21 -8.73
N LEU A 43 9.55 12.10 -9.39
CA LEU A 43 8.97 10.80 -9.08
C LEU A 43 9.48 10.33 -7.72
N PHE A 44 8.64 9.64 -6.96
CA PHE A 44 8.98 9.03 -5.69
C PHE A 44 8.33 7.66 -5.57
N LEU A 45 8.87 6.87 -4.63
CA LEU A 45 8.30 5.60 -4.20
C LEU A 45 7.60 5.84 -2.87
N ARG A 46 6.33 5.46 -2.72
CA ARG A 46 5.61 5.55 -1.45
C ARG A 46 5.55 4.21 -0.76
N GLN A 47 6.02 4.16 0.48
CA GLN A 47 5.82 3.01 1.35
C GLN A 47 4.54 3.20 2.16
N LEU A 48 3.60 2.27 2.03
CA LEU A 48 2.33 2.32 2.75
C LEU A 48 2.54 2.03 4.24
N SER A 49 1.96 2.87 5.09
CA SER A 49 1.92 2.67 6.54
C SER A 49 0.74 1.81 6.99
N ASN A 50 -0.32 1.74 6.17
CA ASN A 50 -1.49 0.92 6.37
C ASN A 50 -1.79 0.14 5.08
N LEU A 51 -1.86 -1.20 5.17
CA LEU A 51 -2.21 -2.06 4.04
C LEU A 51 -3.71 -2.39 3.96
N GLN A 52 -4.52 -1.96 4.93
CA GLN A 52 -5.98 -2.07 4.84
C GLN A 52 -6.52 -1.00 3.88
N THR A 53 -7.22 -1.45 2.85
CA THR A 53 -7.72 -0.66 1.71
C THR A 53 -9.25 -0.50 1.72
N PHE A 54 -9.95 -1.19 2.64
CA PHE A 54 -11.40 -1.09 2.76
C PHE A 54 -11.80 0.05 3.70
N ASP A 55 -12.47 1.06 3.16
CA ASP A 55 -12.91 2.25 3.92
C ASP A 55 -14.36 2.17 4.43
N GLY A 56 -15.09 1.10 4.10
CA GLY A 56 -16.46 0.92 4.56
C GLY A 56 -16.53 0.74 6.08
N LYS A 57 -17.54 1.37 6.71
CA LYS A 57 -17.69 1.41 8.18
C LYS A 57 -19.16 1.43 8.65
N LEU A 58 -19.92 0.36 8.41
CA LEU A 58 -21.28 0.27 8.93
C LEU A 58 -21.23 0.24 10.47
N GLY A 59 -22.22 0.88 11.10
CA GLY A 59 -22.20 1.08 12.55
C GLY A 59 -21.00 1.91 13.04
N ASN A 60 -20.44 2.77 12.18
CA ASN A 60 -19.24 3.57 12.46
C ASN A 60 -18.03 2.76 12.93
N THR A 61 -17.94 1.48 12.54
CA THR A 61 -16.83 0.61 12.87
C THR A 61 -15.99 0.37 11.60
N PRO A 62 -14.85 1.05 11.42
CA PRO A 62 -13.92 0.77 10.33
C PRO A 62 -13.09 -0.49 10.62
N ALA A 63 -12.47 -1.06 9.59
CA ALA A 63 -11.44 -2.06 9.76
C ALA A 63 -10.16 -1.43 10.33
N PRO A 64 -9.56 -1.99 11.41
CA PRO A 64 -8.32 -1.48 11.95
C PRO A 64 -7.18 -1.60 10.94
N PRO A 65 -6.19 -0.70 11.00
CA PRO A 65 -5.10 -0.69 10.05
C PRO A 65 -4.23 -1.94 10.16
N ILE A 66 -3.67 -2.37 9.03
CA ILE A 66 -2.63 -3.40 8.97
C ILE A 66 -1.31 -2.66 8.85
N THR A 67 -0.54 -2.64 9.93
CA THR A 67 0.69 -1.85 10.06
C THR A 67 1.93 -2.74 10.16
N ASN A 68 3.11 -2.14 10.01
CA ASN A 68 4.36 -2.87 10.15
C ASN A 68 4.69 -3.04 11.65
N SER A 69 4.81 -4.29 12.10
CA SER A 69 5.10 -4.64 13.50
C SER A 69 6.56 -4.42 13.91
N GLY A 70 7.45 -4.20 12.94
CA GLY A 70 8.90 -4.16 13.10
C GLY A 70 9.57 -5.53 13.34
N LYS A 71 8.83 -6.64 13.25
CA LYS A 71 9.35 -8.00 13.48
C LYS A 71 9.42 -8.78 12.18
N ASP A 72 10.62 -9.26 11.82
CA ASP A 72 10.84 -9.94 10.54
C ASP A 72 10.02 -11.23 10.37
N ASP A 73 9.79 -11.97 11.44
CA ASP A 73 9.03 -13.24 11.44
C ASP A 73 7.50 -13.02 11.45
N ARG A 74 7.05 -11.85 11.88
CA ARG A 74 5.63 -11.49 12.02
C ARG A 74 5.40 -10.03 11.63
N PRO A 75 5.65 -9.63 10.37
CA PRO A 75 5.78 -8.23 9.98
C PRO A 75 4.48 -7.45 9.99
N PHE A 76 3.33 -8.11 10.05
CA PHE A 76 2.02 -7.45 10.03
C PHE A 76 1.48 -7.30 11.45
N GLU A 77 0.89 -6.15 11.78
CA GLU A 77 0.24 -5.88 13.05
C GLU A 77 -1.17 -5.32 12.86
N VAL A 78 -2.12 -5.87 13.61
CA VAL A 78 -3.51 -5.41 13.71
C VAL A 78 -3.90 -5.35 15.18
N GLU A 79 -4.17 -4.15 15.68
CA GLU A 79 -4.54 -3.89 17.09
C GLU A 79 -3.59 -4.58 18.09
N GLY A 80 -2.28 -4.45 17.88
CA GLY A 80 -1.24 -5.04 18.74
C GLY A 80 -1.01 -6.55 18.57
N ASN A 81 -1.84 -7.24 17.76
CA ASN A 81 -1.61 -8.64 17.40
C ASN A 81 -0.75 -8.69 16.15
N THR A 82 0.27 -9.56 16.12
CA THR A 82 1.17 -9.67 14.97
C THR A 82 0.89 -10.93 14.14
N PHE A 83 1.19 -10.93 12.84
CA PHE A 83 0.91 -12.02 11.91
C PHE A 83 2.07 -12.26 10.94
N PRO A 84 2.31 -13.51 10.53
CA PRO A 84 3.40 -13.85 9.60
C PRO A 84 3.10 -13.48 8.15
N ASP A 85 1.83 -13.41 7.76
CA ASP A 85 1.37 -13.14 6.40
C ASP A 85 0.24 -12.11 6.34
N PHE A 86 0.12 -11.46 5.18
CA PHE A 86 -0.85 -10.40 4.93
C PHE A 86 -2.27 -10.91 4.97
N GLU A 87 -2.54 -12.08 4.38
CA GLU A 87 -3.88 -12.66 4.31
C GLU A 87 -4.47 -12.89 5.70
N THR A 88 -3.68 -13.40 6.65
CA THR A 88 -4.10 -13.62 8.03
C THR A 88 -4.32 -12.29 8.77
N ALA A 89 -3.45 -11.30 8.55
CA ALA A 89 -3.64 -9.96 9.11
C ALA A 89 -4.89 -9.26 8.55
N ALA A 90 -5.12 -9.36 7.24
CA ALA A 90 -6.30 -8.85 6.55
C ALA A 90 -7.58 -9.50 7.08
N GLN A 91 -7.57 -10.82 7.26
CA GLN A 91 -8.68 -11.55 7.89
C GLN A 91 -8.96 -11.01 9.28
N ARG A 92 -7.93 -10.85 10.11
CA ARG A 92 -8.06 -10.28 11.47
C ARG A 92 -8.66 -8.88 11.45
N SER A 93 -8.18 -8.01 10.56
CA SER A 93 -8.66 -6.64 10.41
C SER A 93 -10.15 -6.62 10.03
N CYS A 94 -10.57 -7.40 9.03
CA CYS A 94 -11.98 -7.50 8.67
C CYS A 94 -12.85 -8.18 9.75
N ASP A 95 -12.30 -9.10 10.54
CA ASP A 95 -13.01 -9.72 11.67
C ASP A 95 -13.26 -8.74 12.81
N GLU A 96 -12.32 -7.83 13.09
CA GLU A 96 -12.53 -6.77 14.10
C GLU A 96 -13.60 -5.76 13.65
N GLN A 97 -13.61 -5.41 12.37
CA GLN A 97 -14.70 -4.62 11.78
C GLN A 97 -16.05 -5.31 11.96
N LEU A 98 -16.16 -6.61 11.65
CA LEU A 98 -17.39 -7.37 11.85
C LEU A 98 -17.83 -7.36 13.32
N GLN A 99 -16.89 -7.60 14.24
CA GLN A 99 -17.19 -7.64 15.67
C GLN A 99 -17.71 -6.29 16.17
N GLY A 100 -17.08 -5.17 15.81
CA GLY A 100 -17.56 -3.85 16.20
C GLY A 100 -18.91 -3.49 15.57
N CYS A 101 -19.09 -3.79 14.27
CA CYS A 101 -20.36 -3.58 13.59
C CYS A 101 -21.49 -4.43 14.22
N SER A 102 -21.23 -5.71 14.50
CA SER A 102 -22.20 -6.62 15.13
C SER A 102 -22.56 -6.17 16.55
N ARG A 103 -21.58 -5.67 17.32
CA ARG A 103 -21.84 -5.07 18.65
C ARG A 103 -22.78 -3.87 18.52
N GLU A 104 -22.59 -3.02 17.52
CA GLU A 104 -23.46 -1.87 17.27
C GLU A 104 -24.86 -2.28 16.78
N ALA A 105 -24.96 -3.24 15.87
CA ALA A 105 -26.24 -3.81 15.44
C ALA A 105 -27.04 -4.39 16.61
N ASN A 106 -26.37 -5.10 17.52
CA ASN A 106 -26.99 -5.68 18.72
C ASN A 106 -27.42 -4.61 19.73
N ARG A 107 -26.64 -3.54 19.93
CA ARG A 107 -27.03 -2.39 20.76
C ARG A 107 -28.29 -1.70 20.24
N ASN A 108 -28.46 -1.67 18.92
CA ASN A 108 -29.65 -1.11 18.26
C ASN A 108 -30.85 -2.09 18.20
N GLY A 109 -30.83 -3.16 19.00
CA GLY A 109 -31.95 -4.08 19.18
C GLY A 109 -31.87 -5.37 18.35
N GLY A 110 -30.73 -5.66 17.69
CA GLY A 110 -30.37 -6.99 17.16
C GLY A 110 -31.24 -7.54 16.02
N GLY A 111 -32.34 -6.89 15.69
CA GLY A 111 -33.27 -7.36 14.66
C GLY A 111 -34.15 -6.22 14.21
N GLY A 112 -33.62 -5.35 13.34
CA GLY A 112 -34.38 -4.32 12.64
C GLY A 112 -35.44 -3.66 13.52
N GLY A 113 -35.03 -2.78 14.44
CA GLY A 113 -35.97 -1.83 15.02
C GLY A 113 -36.84 -1.24 13.90
N LYS A 114 -38.13 -1.05 14.21
CA LYS A 114 -39.31 -0.92 13.31
C LYS A 114 -39.20 -0.04 12.04
N ASP A 115 -38.05 0.56 11.75
CA ASP A 115 -37.79 1.50 10.67
C ASP A 115 -36.46 1.24 9.90
N GLY A 116 -35.97 0.00 9.81
CA GLY A 116 -34.82 -0.33 8.94
C GLY A 116 -33.43 -0.11 9.55
N GLY A 117 -33.27 -0.33 10.85
CA GLY A 117 -31.97 -0.24 11.54
C GLY A 117 -30.94 -1.31 11.12
N LEU A 118 -29.66 -1.03 11.43
CA LEU A 118 -28.49 -1.88 11.15
C LEU A 118 -28.68 -3.31 11.69
N LYS A 119 -28.44 -4.31 10.84
CA LYS A 119 -28.53 -5.73 11.18
C LYS A 119 -27.16 -6.39 11.18
N VAL A 120 -27.03 -7.47 11.94
CA VAL A 120 -25.80 -8.30 11.95
C VAL A 120 -25.47 -8.83 10.55
N ASN A 121 -26.48 -9.23 9.77
CA ASN A 121 -26.26 -9.67 8.39
C ASN A 121 -25.65 -8.57 7.50
N ASP A 122 -25.97 -7.29 7.73
CA ASP A 122 -25.35 -6.18 6.98
C ASP A 122 -23.85 -6.09 7.29
N CYS A 123 -23.48 -6.39 8.54
CA CYS A 123 -22.08 -6.46 8.98
C CYS A 123 -21.34 -7.64 8.34
N ASP A 124 -21.98 -8.81 8.19
CA ASP A 124 -21.41 -9.97 7.49
C ASP A 124 -21.16 -9.66 6.01
N GLU A 125 -22.12 -9.00 5.34
CA GLU A 125 -21.93 -8.53 3.96
C GLU A 125 -20.79 -7.54 3.85
N GLN A 126 -20.66 -6.62 4.82
CA GLN A 126 -19.54 -5.69 4.87
C GLN A 126 -18.20 -6.40 5.05
N LYS A 127 -18.12 -7.42 5.91
CA LYS A 127 -16.90 -8.22 6.08
C LYS A 127 -16.48 -8.88 4.76
N ASN A 128 -17.41 -9.43 4.00
CA ASN A 128 -17.09 -10.03 2.70
C ASN A 128 -16.49 -9.00 1.73
N LYS A 129 -17.07 -7.79 1.68
CA LYS A 129 -16.52 -6.67 0.88
C LYS A 129 -15.13 -6.25 1.37
N CYS A 130 -14.90 -6.23 2.69
CA CYS A 130 -13.60 -5.97 3.28
C CYS A 130 -12.55 -7.01 2.83
N LEU A 131 -12.89 -8.29 2.92
CA LEU A 131 -12.01 -9.37 2.48
C LEU A 131 -11.74 -9.32 0.98
N ASP A 132 -12.73 -8.99 0.15
CA ASP A 132 -12.55 -8.89 -1.30
C ASP A 132 -11.69 -7.68 -1.69
N ALA A 133 -11.81 -6.57 -0.97
CA ALA A 133 -10.90 -5.42 -1.10
C ALA A 133 -9.45 -5.80 -0.73
N GLN A 134 -9.26 -6.57 0.35
CA GLN A 134 -7.93 -7.05 0.75
C GLN A 134 -7.34 -8.07 -0.23
N LYS A 135 -8.16 -8.97 -0.77
CA LYS A 135 -7.72 -9.91 -1.83
C LYS A 135 -7.25 -9.17 -3.08
N SER A 136 -7.91 -8.07 -3.44
CA SER A 136 -7.60 -7.24 -4.62
C SER A 136 -6.55 -6.16 -4.35
N ALA A 137 -6.03 -6.05 -3.13
CA ALA A 137 -4.99 -5.08 -2.78
C ALA A 137 -3.74 -5.30 -3.65
N LYS A 138 -3.23 -4.20 -4.24
CA LYS A 138 -2.04 -4.20 -5.10
C LYS A 138 -0.74 -4.36 -4.32
N VAL A 139 -0.72 -3.87 -3.09
CA VAL A 139 0.41 -3.95 -2.16
C VAL A 139 -0.01 -4.79 -0.97
N LYS A 140 0.75 -5.84 -0.68
CA LYS A 140 0.47 -6.81 0.38
C LYS A 140 1.68 -7.04 1.29
N ASP A 141 2.67 -6.17 1.23
CA ASP A 141 3.88 -6.24 2.03
C ASP A 141 4.43 -4.83 2.26
N PHE A 142 5.32 -4.69 3.24
CA PHE A 142 5.93 -3.41 3.61
C PHE A 142 7.29 -3.15 2.94
N LYS A 143 7.72 -4.02 2.02
CA LYS A 143 8.99 -3.91 1.28
C LYS A 143 8.75 -3.32 -0.12
N SER A 144 7.57 -3.55 -0.67
CA SER A 144 7.08 -3.01 -1.92
C SER A 144 6.71 -1.54 -1.73
N ALA A 145 7.23 -0.69 -2.61
CA ALA A 145 6.89 0.71 -2.66
C ALA A 145 6.12 1.02 -3.94
N VAL A 146 5.12 1.89 -3.82
CA VAL A 146 4.26 2.29 -4.92
C VAL A 146 4.91 3.42 -5.68
N ALA A 147 5.15 3.24 -6.97
CA ALA A 147 5.66 4.31 -7.80
C ALA A 147 4.58 5.38 -8.04
N SER A 148 4.94 6.63 -7.77
CA SER A 148 4.16 7.77 -8.21
C SER A 148 4.23 7.89 -9.73
N THR A 149 3.10 8.11 -10.40
CA THR A 149 3.05 8.44 -11.83
C THR A 149 2.62 9.88 -11.99
N ASN A 150 3.38 10.65 -12.77
CA ASN A 150 3.00 11.99 -13.18
C ASN A 150 2.06 11.88 -14.40
N ILE A 151 0.81 12.34 -14.26
CA ILE A 151 -0.20 12.32 -15.33
C ILE A 151 -0.35 13.67 -16.04
N GLY A 152 0.53 14.63 -15.75
CA GLY A 152 0.59 15.96 -16.36
C GLY A 152 0.00 17.07 -15.47
N PRO A 153 -0.09 18.29 -16.00
CA PRO A 153 -0.55 19.47 -15.26
C PRO A 153 -1.99 19.34 -14.78
N ASP A 154 -2.28 19.85 -13.59
CA ASP A 154 -3.64 20.00 -13.06
C ASP A 154 -4.44 20.98 -13.95
N PRO A 155 -5.63 20.60 -14.44
CA PRO A 155 -6.46 21.46 -15.27
C PRO A 155 -6.86 22.79 -14.61
N ASP A 156 -7.02 22.81 -13.29
CA ASP A 156 -7.43 23.98 -12.51
C ASP A 156 -6.21 24.77 -12.00
N PHE A 157 -5.07 24.09 -11.82
CA PHE A 157 -3.82 24.71 -11.38
C PHE A 157 -2.61 24.24 -12.21
N PRO A 158 -2.41 24.76 -13.43
CA PRO A 158 -1.42 24.27 -14.40
C PRO A 158 0.04 24.31 -13.92
N GLU A 159 0.33 25.03 -12.83
CA GLU A 159 1.63 25.06 -12.19
C GLU A 159 1.93 23.84 -11.28
N PHE A 160 0.93 23.01 -10.99
CA PHE A 160 1.06 21.75 -10.25
C PHE A 160 0.80 20.58 -11.19
N ASP A 161 1.59 19.50 -11.04
CA ASP A 161 1.31 18.25 -11.73
C ASP A 161 0.41 17.37 -10.87
N LEU A 162 -0.52 16.70 -11.52
CA LEU A 162 -1.29 15.62 -10.94
C LEU A 162 -0.41 14.36 -10.83
N ILE A 163 -0.28 13.87 -9.61
CA ILE A 163 0.45 12.63 -9.31
C ILE A 163 -0.55 11.56 -8.88
N CYS A 164 -0.58 10.46 -9.62
CA CYS A 164 -1.32 9.26 -9.26
C CYS A 164 -0.43 8.29 -8.50
N GLU A 165 -0.96 7.71 -7.43
CA GLU A 165 -0.35 6.57 -6.75
C GLU A 165 -0.96 5.28 -7.31
N GLY A 166 -0.09 4.31 -7.60
CA GLY A 166 -0.41 3.01 -8.21
C GLY A 166 -1.22 2.07 -7.34
#